data_AF-A0A1S8WMV0-F1
#
_entry.id   AF-A0A1S8WMV0-F1
#
_cell.length_a   1.000
_cell.length_b   1.000
_cell.length_c   1.000
_cell.angle_alpha   90.00
_cell.angle_beta   90.00
_cell.angle_gamma   90.00
#
_symmetry.space_group_name_H-M   'P 1'
#
loop_
_entity.id
_entity.type
_entity.pdbx_description
1 polymer ?
#
loop_
_entity_poly.entity_id
_entity_poly.type
_entity_poly.pdbx_seq_one_letter_code
_entity_poly.pdbx_strand_id
1 'polypeptide(L)'
;MEVAKHGPIDLRDINGSTMLHHAVNIFHQLHKGDRNGRLWVSLIVLTLLNRGIKLGLRDSWGRTARDLANGASDQIGDEAGGCQVKVTYREPAEEVCTSS
;
A
#
# COMPACT_ATOMS: atom_id res chain seq x y z
N MET A 1 -4.80 -16.94 -28.94
CA MET A 1 -5.37 -16.32 -27.73
C MET A 1 -4.43 -15.19 -27.34
N GLU A 2 -4.76 -13.94 -27.70
CA GLU A 2 -3.96 -12.79 -27.28
C GLU A 2 -4.27 -12.48 -25.82
N VAL A 3 -3.31 -12.72 -24.95
CA VAL A 3 -3.37 -12.24 -23.57
C VAL A 3 -2.93 -10.79 -23.59
N ALA A 4 -3.78 -9.87 -23.13
CA ALA A 4 -3.44 -8.45 -23.07
C ALA A 4 -2.13 -8.27 -22.28
N LYS A 5 -1.04 -7.87 -22.97
CA LYS A 5 0.28 -7.69 -22.35
C LYS A 5 0.31 -6.52 -21.36
N HIS A 6 -0.59 -5.55 -21.55
CA HIS A 6 -0.68 -4.35 -20.72
C HIS A 6 -2.15 -4.01 -20.46
N GLY A 7 -2.57 -4.08 -19.19
CA GLY A 7 -3.85 -3.55 -18.71
C GLY A 7 -3.64 -2.28 -17.89
N PRO A 8 -4.59 -1.32 -17.90
CA PRO A 8 -4.49 -0.12 -17.07
C PRO A 8 -4.38 -0.47 -15.58
N ILE A 9 -3.41 0.10 -14.88
CA ILE A 9 -3.16 -0.16 -13.44
C ILE A 9 -3.89 0.82 -12.52
N ASP A 10 -4.25 1.99 -13.04
CA ASP A 10 -4.92 3.07 -12.31
C ASP A 10 -6.46 2.92 -12.33
N LEU A 11 -6.96 1.72 -12.65
CA LEU A 11 -8.39 1.44 -12.61
C LEU A 11 -8.93 1.64 -11.19
N ARG A 12 -10.13 2.21 -11.13
CA ARG A 12 -10.88 2.44 -9.90
C ARG A 12 -12.17 1.65 -9.96
N ASP A 13 -12.50 1.02 -8.84
CA ASP A 13 -13.81 0.39 -8.67
C ASP A 13 -14.90 1.44 -8.35
N ILE A 14 -16.12 0.96 -8.09
CA ILE A 14 -17.27 1.78 -7.70
C ILE A 14 -17.04 2.63 -6.43
N ASN A 15 -16.08 2.24 -5.59
CA ASN A 15 -15.70 2.90 -4.35
C ASN A 15 -14.47 3.80 -4.54
N GLY A 16 -14.05 4.05 -5.77
CA GLY A 16 -12.86 4.82 -6.09
C GLY A 16 -11.55 4.13 -5.73
N SER A 17 -11.60 2.86 -5.28
CA SER A 17 -10.45 2.09 -4.80
C SER A 17 -9.69 1.49 -5.97
N THR A 18 -8.36 1.52 -5.88
CA THR A 18 -7.46 0.96 -6.90
C THR A 18 -7.08 -0.48 -6.57
N MET A 19 -6.43 -1.17 -7.52
CA MET A 19 -5.84 -2.49 -7.24
C MET A 19 -4.87 -2.48 -6.06
N LEU A 20 -4.17 -1.36 -5.83
CA LEU A 20 -3.27 -1.23 -4.68
C LEU A 20 -4.03 -1.19 -3.34
N HIS A 21 -5.19 -0.52 -3.28
CA HIS A 21 -6.03 -0.51 -2.09
C HIS A 21 -6.42 -1.93 -1.70
N HIS A 22 -6.87 -2.73 -2.68
CA HIS A 22 -7.24 -4.12 -2.48
C HIS A 22 -6.06 -5.01 -2.09
N ALA A 23 -4.93 -4.89 -2.79
CA ALA A 23 -3.74 -5.69 -2.48
C ALA A 23 -3.24 -5.44 -1.05
N VAL A 24 -3.19 -4.19 -0.62
CA VAL A 24 -2.77 -3.83 0.75
C VAL A 24 -3.79 -4.31 1.78
N ASN A 25 -5.08 -4.17 1.51
CA ASN A 25 -6.13 -4.65 2.41
C ASN A 25 -6.04 -6.19 2.61
N ILE A 26 -5.88 -6.95 1.52
CA ILE A 26 -5.71 -8.41 1.57
C ILE A 26 -4.45 -8.78 2.36
N PHE A 27 -3.33 -8.08 2.16
CA PHE A 27 -2.09 -8.35 2.88
C PHE A 27 -2.28 -8.35 4.41
N HIS A 28 -3.10 -7.43 4.92
CA HIS A 28 -3.38 -7.29 6.35
C HIS A 28 -4.43 -8.28 6.86
N GLN A 29 -5.37 -8.69 6.01
CA GLN A 29 -6.37 -9.70 6.35
C GLN A 29 -5.80 -11.13 6.35
N LEU A 30 -4.69 -11.37 5.66
CA LEU A 30 -4.05 -12.69 5.62
C LEU A 30 -3.50 -13.11 6.99
N HIS A 31 -3.89 -14.30 7.44
CA HIS A 31 -3.44 -14.88 8.70
C HIS A 31 -1.91 -14.93 8.81
N LYS A 32 -1.32 -14.56 9.96
CA LYS A 32 0.15 -14.48 10.20
C LYS A 32 0.93 -15.79 9.95
N GLY A 33 0.24 -16.92 9.84
CA GLY A 33 0.81 -18.21 9.42
C GLY A 33 0.80 -18.49 7.90
N ASP A 34 -0.07 -17.84 7.13
CA ASP A 34 -0.14 -18.04 5.67
C ASP A 34 1.01 -17.36 4.90
N ARG A 35 2.12 -18.08 4.80
CA ARG A 35 3.31 -17.63 4.07
C ARG A 35 3.07 -17.52 2.56
N ASN A 36 2.29 -18.43 1.98
CA ASN A 36 2.04 -18.43 0.55
C ASN A 36 1.18 -17.23 0.14
N GLY A 37 0.09 -16.96 0.86
CA GLY A 37 -0.75 -15.78 0.60
C GLY A 37 0.06 -14.49 0.68
N ARG A 38 0.89 -14.34 1.70
CA ARG A 38 1.74 -13.14 1.85
C ARG A 38 2.75 -12.99 0.72
N LEU A 39 3.37 -14.07 0.26
CA LEU A 39 4.29 -14.03 -0.87
C LEU A 39 3.59 -13.58 -2.16
N TRP A 40 2.43 -14.15 -2.45
CA TRP A 40 1.65 -13.78 -3.64
C TRP A 40 1.19 -12.33 -3.61
N VAL A 41 0.68 -11.86 -2.48
CA VAL A 41 0.25 -10.46 -2.35
C VAL A 41 1.44 -9.51 -2.45
N SER A 42 2.60 -9.87 -1.87
CA SER A 42 3.83 -9.09 -2.01
C SER A 42 4.28 -8.98 -3.47
N LEU A 43 4.17 -10.06 -4.25
CA LEU A 43 4.47 -10.07 -5.67
C LEU A 43 3.51 -9.18 -6.47
N ILE A 44 2.21 -9.17 -6.13
CA ILE A 44 1.22 -8.29 -6.74
C ILE A 44 1.57 -6.82 -6.46
N VAL A 45 1.84 -6.47 -5.18
CA VAL A 45 2.22 -5.11 -4.80
C VAL A 45 3.50 -4.69 -5.53
N LEU A 46 4.54 -5.53 -5.55
CA LEU A 46 5.78 -5.27 -6.27
C LEU A 46 5.54 -5.02 -7.76
N THR A 47 4.68 -5.83 -8.39
CA THR A 47 4.33 -5.67 -9.80
C THR A 47 3.60 -4.34 -10.06
N LEU A 48 2.68 -3.95 -9.19
CA LEU A 48 1.97 -2.67 -9.30
C LEU A 48 2.93 -1.47 -9.16
N LEU A 49 3.88 -1.56 -8.22
CA LEU A 49 4.92 -0.54 -8.03
C LEU A 49 5.84 -0.44 -9.25
N ASN A 50 6.32 -1.57 -9.77
CA ASN A 50 7.18 -1.61 -10.95
C ASN A 50 6.51 -1.05 -12.21
N ARG A 51 5.18 -1.09 -12.27
CA ARG A 51 4.41 -0.51 -13.36
C ARG A 51 4.07 0.98 -13.15
N GLY A 52 4.46 1.56 -12.02
CA GLY A 52 4.29 3.00 -11.75
C GLY A 52 2.91 3.39 -11.24
N ILE A 53 2.24 2.54 -10.46
CA ILE A 53 0.94 2.88 -9.89
C ILE A 53 1.03 4.13 -9.00
N LYS A 54 0.02 5.01 -9.09
CA LYS A 54 -0.02 6.22 -8.26
C LYS A 54 -0.40 5.89 -6.81
N LEU A 55 0.55 6.09 -5.89
CA LEU A 55 0.37 5.82 -4.45
C LEU A 55 -0.58 6.80 -3.75
N GLY A 56 -0.63 8.04 -4.24
CA GLY A 56 -1.44 9.12 -3.66
C GLY A 56 -2.91 9.12 -4.07
N LEU A 57 -3.38 8.08 -4.77
CA LEU A 57 -4.79 7.99 -5.14
C LEU A 57 -5.62 7.69 -3.89
N ARG A 58 -6.69 8.47 -3.71
CA ARG A 58 -7.65 8.33 -2.62
C ARG A 58 -8.90 7.61 -3.10
N ASP A 59 -9.43 6.73 -2.27
CA ASP A 59 -10.76 6.14 -2.41
C ASP A 59 -11.86 7.20 -2.17
N SER A 60 -13.13 6.79 -2.33
CA SER A 60 -14.28 7.67 -2.11
C SER A 60 -14.41 8.18 -0.66
N TRP A 61 -13.70 7.58 0.30
CA TRP A 61 -13.63 8.02 1.69
C TRP A 61 -12.38 8.88 1.98
N GLY A 62 -11.61 9.22 0.95
CA GLY A 62 -10.41 10.04 1.08
C GLY A 62 -9.17 9.28 1.58
N ARG A 63 -9.23 7.94 1.68
CA ARG A 63 -8.12 7.11 2.19
C ARG A 63 -7.24 6.64 1.04
N THR A 64 -5.94 6.60 1.28
CA THR A 64 -4.96 5.97 0.40
C THR A 64 -4.82 4.49 0.72
N ALA A 65 -4.15 3.73 -0.16
CA ALA A 65 -3.84 2.32 0.11
C ALA A 65 -3.03 2.13 1.41
N ARG A 66 -2.17 3.11 1.77
CA ARG A 66 -1.43 3.10 3.04
C ARG A 66 -2.34 3.30 4.25
N ASP A 67 -3.37 4.14 4.12
CA ASP A 67 -4.30 4.38 5.23
C ASP A 67 -5.11 3.12 5.54
N LEU A 68 -5.37 2.27 4.54
CA LEU A 68 -5.99 0.95 4.76
C LEU A 68 -5.06 -0.03 5.50
N ALA A 69 -3.75 0.08 5.35
CA ALA A 69 -2.79 -0.70 6.15
C ALA A 69 -2.86 -0.35 7.63
N ASN A 70 -3.06 0.94 7.94
CA ASN A 70 -3.11 1.44 9.31
C ASN A 70 -4.48 1.26 9.95
N GLY A 71 -5.57 1.43 9.18
CA GLY A 71 -6.95 1.31 9.68
C GLY A 71 -7.38 -0.11 10.08
N ALA A 72 -6.64 -1.15 9.67
CA ALA A 72 -6.81 -2.49 10.21
C ALA A 72 -6.36 -2.62 11.68
N SER A 73 -5.60 -1.65 12.19
CA SER A 73 -5.20 -1.58 13.60
C SER A 73 -6.24 -0.89 14.48
N ASP A 74 -7.08 -0.01 13.91
CA ASP A 74 -8.08 0.78 14.66
C ASP A 74 -9.43 0.06 14.86
N GLN A 75 -9.56 -1.20 14.43
CA GLN A 75 -10.74 -2.03 14.73
C GLN A 75 -10.51 -3.03 15.87
N ILE A 76 -9.43 -2.86 16.64
CA ILE A 76 -9.24 -3.58 17.92
C ILE A 76 -9.07 -2.55 19.04
N GLY A 77 -10.17 -2.34 19.76
CA GLY A 77 -10.15 -1.95 21.16
C GLY A 77 -10.29 -0.45 21.45
N ASP A 78 -11.50 -0.06 21.82
CA ASP A 78 -11.63 0.66 23.08
C ASP A 78 -10.87 -0.15 24.16
N GLU A 79 -10.08 0.58 24.94
CA GLU A 79 -9.27 0.14 26.09
C GLU A 79 -7.92 -0.56 25.81
N ALA A 80 -6.87 0.29 25.85
CA ALA A 80 -5.62 0.15 26.62
C ALA A 80 -4.33 0.30 25.79
N GLY A 81 -3.65 1.43 25.99
CA GLY A 81 -2.19 1.54 25.85
C GLY A 81 -1.64 1.75 24.44
N GLY A 82 -1.98 2.86 23.79
CA GLY A 82 -1.38 3.23 22.50
C GLY A 82 0.11 3.58 22.61
N CYS A 83 1.00 2.70 22.13
CA CYS A 83 2.39 3.03 21.85
C CYS A 83 2.46 3.77 20.50
N GLN A 84 2.53 5.09 20.53
CA GLN A 84 2.68 5.89 19.32
C GLN A 84 4.10 5.74 18.77
N VAL A 85 4.25 5.04 17.64
CA VAL A 85 5.49 5.05 16.87
C VAL A 85 5.54 6.36 16.08
N LYS A 86 6.32 7.32 16.59
CA LYS A 86 6.62 8.58 15.92
C LYS A 86 7.52 8.31 14.71
N VAL A 87 6.91 8.21 13.52
CA VAL A 87 7.66 8.15 12.25
C VAL A 87 8.19 9.55 11.95
N THR A 88 9.45 9.81 12.30
CA THR A 88 10.19 10.97 11.81
C THR A 88 10.70 10.66 10.41
N TYR A 89 10.19 11.35 9.39
CA TYR A 89 10.79 11.35 8.07
C TYR A 89 12.16 12.02 8.17
N ARG A 90 13.23 11.28 7.87
CA ARG A 90 14.55 11.88 7.63
C ARG A 90 14.55 12.38 6.20
N GLU A 91 14.76 13.68 6.02
CA GLU A 91 14.89 14.26 4.69
C GLU A 91 16.01 13.56 3.91
N PRO A 92 15.83 13.27 2.61
CA PRO A 92 16.88 12.72 1.78
C PRO A 92 18.04 13.71 1.75
N ALA A 93 19.25 13.23 2.08
CA ALA A 93 20.44 14.06 2.06
C ALA A 93 20.64 14.64 0.65
N GLU A 94 20.70 15.96 0.57
CA GLU A 94 21.11 16.65 -0.64
C GLU A 94 22.57 16.26 -0.92
N GLU A 95 22.83 15.62 -2.06
CA GLU A 95 24.19 15.45 -2.57
C GLU A 95 24.72 16.84 -2.96
N VAL A 96 25.44 17.47 -2.04
CA VAL A 96 26.25 18.65 -2.35
C VAL A 96 27.48 18.16 -3.11
N CYS A 97 27.44 18.25 -4.43
CA CYS A 97 28.62 18.12 -5.28
C CYS A 97 29.58 19.29 -4.98
N THR A 98 30.61 19.05 -4.18
CA THR A 98 31.75 19.97 -4.10
C THR A 98 32.61 19.78 -5.35
N SER A 99 32.54 20.74 -6.28
CA SER A 99 33.52 20.87 -7.35
C SER A 99 34.86 21.33 -6.75
N SER A 100 35.92 20.60 -7.08
CA SER A 100 37.32 20.79 -6.70
C SER A 100 37.89 22.18 -7.02
#